data_AF-A0A2M7PD03-F1
#
_entry.id   AF-A0A2M7PD03-F1
#
_cell.length_a   1.000
_cell.length_b   1.000
_cell.length_c   1.000
_cell.angle_alpha   90.00
_cell.angle_beta   90.00
_cell.angle_gamma   90.00
#
_symmetry.space_group_name_H-M   'P 1'
#
loop_
_entity.id
_entity.type
_entity.pdbx_description
1 polymer ?
#
loop_
_entity_poly.entity_id
_entity_poly.type
_entity_poly.pdbx_seq_one_letter_code
_entity_poly.pdbx_strand_id
1 'polypeptide(L)'
;MENQKVASIAKKLGVSTQAVYKKLAKLGDLVATELVKENGATWLTPKGVEILEESFGNKHQSEVSTVGNLVATLQKGIDEKQAMIINQQDMIRQLFEKQAEERHRTDSIIMKLAHDLEDTRRSALAIEMKVNSLLPKPAEPISEVLSRPAPTVKPWSPPKAADPTEGMGFLQRVWVEFVQPERLRRTLDN
;
A
#
# COMPACT_ATOMS: atom_id res chain seq x y z
N MET A 1 -78.55 41.50 6.31
CA MET A 1 -77.35 40.98 7.00
C MET A 1 -77.12 41.84 8.22
N GLU A 2 -77.01 41.24 9.39
CA GLU A 2 -76.97 41.94 10.68
C GLU A 2 -75.57 42.50 10.98
N ASN A 3 -75.52 43.73 11.50
CA ASN A 3 -74.27 44.33 11.95
C ASN A 3 -73.71 43.55 13.15
N GLN A 4 -72.39 43.41 13.23
CA GLN A 4 -71.73 42.67 14.31
C GLN A 4 -71.13 43.63 15.36
N LYS A 5 -71.39 43.35 16.63
CA LYS A 5 -70.83 44.15 17.74
C LYS A 5 -69.32 43.94 17.83
N VAL A 6 -68.56 45.02 18.02
CA VAL A 6 -67.10 44.99 18.19
C VAL A 6 -66.65 44.01 19.28
N ALA A 7 -67.42 43.87 20.36
CA ALA A 7 -67.14 42.91 21.43
C ALA A 7 -67.26 41.44 21.00
N SER A 8 -68.16 41.12 20.07
CA SER A 8 -68.30 39.78 19.49
C SER A 8 -67.15 39.47 18.54
N ILE A 9 -66.77 40.46 17.72
CA ILE A 9 -65.65 40.36 16.79
C ILE A 9 -64.32 40.20 17.55
N ALA A 10 -64.13 40.96 18.64
CA ALA A 10 -62.97 40.81 19.52
C ALA A 10 -62.85 39.39 20.09
N LYS A 11 -63.97 38.78 20.50
CA LYS A 11 -64.01 37.38 20.94
C LYS A 11 -63.69 36.40 19.81
N LYS A 12 -64.25 36.60 18.61
CA LYS A 12 -63.96 35.76 17.42
C LYS A 12 -62.49 35.82 17.00
N LEU A 13 -61.87 36.99 17.07
CA LEU A 13 -60.47 37.22 16.72
C LEU A 13 -59.48 36.85 17.85
N GLY A 14 -59.95 36.53 19.05
CA GLY A 14 -59.08 36.23 20.19
C GLY A 14 -58.29 37.44 20.71
N VAL A 15 -58.77 38.66 20.48
CA VAL A 15 -58.07 39.92 20.77
C VAL A 15 -58.87 40.77 21.77
N SER A 16 -58.20 41.62 22.56
CA SER A 16 -58.90 42.54 23.46
C SER A 16 -59.73 43.57 22.68
N THR A 17 -60.88 43.98 23.25
CA THR A 17 -61.74 45.01 22.64
C THR A 17 -61.00 46.32 22.39
N GLN A 18 -60.09 46.71 23.29
CA GLN A 18 -59.21 47.87 23.10
C GLN A 18 -58.27 47.73 21.89
N ALA A 19 -57.71 46.54 21.65
CA ALA A 19 -56.85 46.32 20.50
C ALA A 19 -57.61 46.39 19.18
N VAL A 20 -58.88 45.97 19.17
CA VAL A 20 -59.79 46.19 18.03
C VAL A 20 -60.02 47.69 17.81
N TYR A 21 -60.35 48.46 18.86
CA TYR A 21 -60.51 49.92 18.72
C TYR A 21 -59.23 50.64 18.27
N LYS A 22 -58.06 50.23 18.75
CA LYS A 22 -56.77 50.76 18.28
C LYS A 22 -56.52 50.44 16.80
N LYS A 23 -56.94 49.28 16.33
CA LYS A 23 -56.83 48.89 14.92
C LYS A 23 -57.82 49.63 14.04
N LEU A 24 -59.06 49.78 14.49
CA LEU A 24 -60.06 50.62 13.83
C LEU A 24 -59.60 52.07 13.71
N ALA A 25 -58.98 52.63 14.77
CA ALA A 25 -58.40 53.97 14.72
C ALA A 25 -57.23 54.10 13.73
N LYS A 26 -56.47 53.02 13.49
CA LYS A 26 -55.38 52.98 12.49
C LYS A 26 -55.90 52.83 11.05
N LEU A 27 -57.01 52.12 10.87
CA LEU A 27 -57.65 51.95 9.58
C LEU A 27 -58.51 53.16 9.20
N GLY A 28 -58.84 54.01 10.18
CA GLY A 28 -59.31 55.39 10.03
C GLY A 28 -60.40 55.53 8.97
N ASP A 29 -60.02 56.05 7.82
CA ASP A 29 -60.93 56.44 6.74
C ASP A 29 -61.59 55.24 6.04
N LEU A 30 -60.95 54.06 6.03
CA LEU A 30 -61.46 52.86 5.35
C LEU A 30 -62.61 52.17 6.10
N VAL A 31 -62.64 52.32 7.43
CA VAL A 31 -63.64 51.67 8.28
C VAL A 31 -64.64 52.68 8.85
N ALA A 32 -64.38 53.98 8.71
CA ALA A 32 -65.27 55.05 9.17
C ALA A 32 -66.65 55.00 8.50
N THR A 33 -66.73 54.63 7.22
CA THR A 33 -67.99 54.47 6.47
C THR A 33 -68.78 53.21 6.84
N GLU A 34 -68.14 52.27 7.53
CA GLU A 34 -68.68 50.95 7.86
C GLU A 34 -68.91 50.77 9.38
N LEU A 35 -68.80 51.86 10.14
CA LEU A 35 -68.96 51.92 11.58
C LEU A 35 -70.32 52.51 11.97
N VAL A 36 -71.13 51.74 12.68
CA VAL A 36 -72.45 52.18 13.16
C VAL A 36 -72.43 52.24 14.69
N LYS A 37 -72.75 53.40 15.26
CA LYS A 37 -72.88 53.57 16.72
C LYS A 37 -74.36 53.61 17.09
N GLU A 38 -74.83 52.57 17.76
CA GLU A 38 -76.22 52.47 18.26
C GLU A 38 -76.21 52.09 19.74
N ASN A 39 -76.96 52.82 20.56
CA ASN A 39 -77.13 52.57 22.00
C ASN A 39 -75.82 52.43 22.78
N GLY A 40 -74.84 53.29 22.50
CA GLY A 40 -73.53 53.27 23.18
C GLY A 40 -72.64 52.08 22.81
N ALA A 41 -73.07 51.22 21.89
CA ALA A 41 -72.29 50.12 21.33
C ALA A 41 -71.84 50.45 19.91
N THR A 42 -70.60 50.06 19.60
CA THR A 42 -70.04 50.17 18.25
C THR A 42 -70.28 48.86 17.50
N TRP A 43 -70.89 48.98 16.33
CA TRP A 43 -71.21 47.90 15.41
C TRP A 43 -70.44 48.10 14.11
N LEU A 44 -70.06 46.98 13.49
CA LEU A 44 -69.39 46.95 12.20
C LEU A 44 -70.30 46.24 11.20
N THR A 45 -70.39 46.79 9.99
CA THR A 45 -71.02 46.11 8.86
C THR A 45 -70.19 44.88 8.47
N PRO A 46 -70.76 43.92 7.72
CA PRO A 46 -70.01 42.76 7.22
C PRO A 46 -68.73 43.13 6.46
N LYS A 47 -68.75 44.22 5.67
CA LYS A 47 -67.59 44.74 4.95
C LYS A 47 -66.53 45.30 5.90
N GLY A 48 -66.94 46.02 6.95
CA GLY A 48 -66.04 46.51 7.98
C GLY A 48 -65.38 45.37 8.79
N VAL A 49 -66.07 44.25 8.96
CA VAL A 49 -65.51 43.04 9.58
C VAL A 49 -64.46 42.40 8.69
N GLU A 50 -64.71 42.26 7.39
CA GLU A 50 -63.77 41.67 6.43
C GLU A 50 -62.45 42.46 6.35
N ILE A 51 -62.54 43.80 6.25
CA ILE A 51 -61.37 44.69 6.27
C ILE A 51 -60.59 44.55 7.60
N LEU A 52 -61.31 44.42 8.71
CA LEU A 52 -60.69 44.24 10.02
C LEU A 52 -59.99 42.88 10.12
N GLU A 53 -60.66 41.80 9.69
CA GLU A 53 -60.11 40.44 9.66
C GLU A 53 -58.86 40.36 8.78
N GLU A 54 -58.87 40.97 7.60
CA GLU A 54 -57.70 41.07 6.72
C GLU A 54 -56.54 41.84 7.39
N SER A 55 -56.85 42.93 8.10
CA SER A 55 -55.86 43.73 8.83
C SER A 55 -55.24 43.02 10.04
N PHE A 56 -55.92 42.00 10.57
CA PHE A 56 -55.43 41.12 11.63
C PHE A 56 -54.73 39.87 11.05
N GLY A 57 -55.26 39.29 9.96
CA GLY A 57 -54.69 38.14 9.24
C GLY A 57 -53.31 38.42 8.64
N ASN A 58 -53.04 39.67 8.24
CA ASN A 58 -51.72 40.07 7.75
C ASN A 58 -50.60 40.06 8.82
N LYS A 59 -50.92 39.80 10.10
CA LYS A 59 -49.91 39.59 11.14
C LYS A 59 -49.55 38.12 11.38
N HIS A 60 -50.26 37.16 10.79
CA HIS A 60 -49.91 35.75 10.89
C HIS A 60 -49.02 35.23 9.75
N GLN A 61 -48.60 36.08 8.82
CA GLN A 61 -47.70 35.70 7.71
C GLN A 61 -46.23 36.10 7.88
N SER A 62 -45.78 36.65 9.03
CA SER A 62 -44.35 36.92 9.26
C SER A 62 -43.65 35.98 10.25
N GLU A 63 -44.30 34.92 10.70
CA GLU A 63 -43.61 33.79 11.34
C GLU A 63 -43.35 32.72 10.28
N VAL A 64 -42.61 33.09 9.23
CA VAL A 64 -41.89 32.09 8.42
C VAL A 64 -40.79 31.53 9.31
N SER A 65 -41.20 30.54 10.11
CA SER A 65 -40.44 29.58 10.91
C SER A 65 -38.94 29.91 11.05
N THR A 66 -38.60 30.76 12.01
CA THR A 66 -37.22 30.98 12.48
C THR A 66 -36.56 29.64 12.84
N VAL A 67 -37.37 28.67 13.30
CA VAL A 67 -36.97 27.30 13.60
C VAL A 67 -36.63 26.51 12.33
N GLY A 68 -37.40 26.64 11.26
CA GLY A 68 -37.14 25.96 9.98
C GLY A 68 -35.83 26.40 9.33
N ASN A 69 -35.52 27.70 9.37
CA ASN A 69 -34.25 28.23 8.89
C ASN A 69 -33.06 27.76 9.74
N LEU A 70 -33.25 27.63 11.06
CA LEU A 70 -32.22 27.07 11.96
C LEU A 70 -31.99 25.57 11.69
N VAL A 71 -33.05 24.81 11.44
CA VAL A 71 -32.95 23.38 11.08
C VAL A 71 -32.24 23.21 9.75
N ALA A 72 -32.56 24.02 8.74
CA ALA A 72 -31.90 23.95 7.44
C ALA A 72 -30.39 24.29 7.50
N THR A 73 -30.02 25.29 8.31
CA THR A 73 -28.61 25.66 8.51
C THR A 73 -27.84 24.61 9.32
N LEU A 74 -28.46 24.02 10.33
CA LEU A 74 -27.86 22.90 11.08
C LEU A 74 -27.69 21.65 10.20
N GLN A 75 -28.70 21.31 9.39
CA GLN A 75 -28.61 20.17 8.47
C GLN A 75 -27.49 20.36 7.46
N LYS A 76 -27.39 21.56 6.86
CA LYS A 76 -26.29 21.89 5.95
C LYS A 76 -24.92 21.75 6.63
N GLY A 77 -24.79 22.22 7.88
CA GLY A 77 -23.56 22.07 8.66
C GLY A 77 -23.23 20.61 9.00
N ILE A 78 -24.23 19.75 9.19
CA ILE A 78 -24.04 18.31 9.37
C ILE A 78 -23.53 17.69 8.06
N ASP A 79 -24.15 18.02 6.93
CA ASP A 79 -23.80 17.47 5.62
C ASP A 79 -22.36 17.87 5.20
N GLU A 80 -21.98 19.14 5.44
CA GLU A 80 -20.62 19.63 5.19
C GLU A 80 -19.58 18.89 6.06
N LYS A 81 -19.87 18.69 7.35
CA LYS A 81 -19.00 17.91 8.24
C LYS A 81 -18.92 16.45 7.84
N GLN A 82 -20.04 15.85 7.42
CA GLN A 82 -20.07 14.47 6.95
C GLN A 82 -19.22 14.30 5.69
N ALA A 83 -19.31 15.22 4.74
CA ALA A 83 -18.47 15.23 3.54
C ALA A 83 -16.97 15.37 3.90
N MET A 84 -16.65 16.23 4.87
CA MET A 84 -15.27 16.38 5.37
C MET A 84 -14.74 15.09 6.01
N ILE A 85 -15.56 14.41 6.82
CA ILE A 85 -15.20 13.12 7.44
C ILE A 85 -14.93 12.06 6.37
N ILE A 86 -15.80 11.97 5.35
CA ILE A 86 -15.61 11.02 4.24
C ILE A 86 -14.28 11.30 3.51
N ASN A 87 -14.02 12.57 3.19
CA ASN A 87 -12.77 12.95 2.53
C ASN A 87 -11.52 12.64 3.39
N GLN A 88 -11.60 12.89 4.71
CA GLN A 88 -10.53 12.51 5.64
C GLN A 88 -10.33 10.99 5.70
N GLN A 89 -11.42 10.21 5.71
CA GLN A 89 -11.33 8.75 5.70
C GLN A 89 -10.68 8.21 4.42
N ASP A 90 -11.01 8.79 3.26
CA ASP A 90 -10.39 8.41 1.99
C ASP A 90 -8.92 8.80 1.94
N MET A 91 -8.55 9.97 2.44
CA MET A 91 -7.14 10.38 2.56
C MET A 91 -6.35 9.43 3.46
N ILE A 92 -6.92 9.04 4.60
CA ILE A 92 -6.31 8.07 5.51
C ILE A 92 -6.11 6.71 4.82
N ARG A 93 -7.11 6.23 4.08
CA ARG A 93 -6.98 4.97 3.31
C ARG A 93 -5.85 5.03 2.29
N GLN A 94 -5.77 6.11 1.52
CA GLN A 94 -4.70 6.31 0.54
C GLN A 94 -3.31 6.34 1.19
N LEU A 95 -3.18 6.95 2.36
CA LEU A 95 -1.91 6.95 3.10
C LEU A 95 -1.54 5.54 3.58
N PHE A 96 -2.50 4.76 4.07
CA PHE A 96 -2.25 3.36 4.44
C PHE A 96 -1.83 2.50 3.25
N GLU A 97 -2.49 2.65 2.10
CA GLU A 97 -2.13 1.92 0.87
C GLU A 97 -0.72 2.27 0.41
N LYS A 98 -0.37 3.56 0.37
CA LYS A 98 1.00 4.01 0.04
C LYS A 98 2.02 3.45 1.01
N GLN A 99 1.74 3.49 2.31
CA GLN A 99 2.65 2.96 3.32
C GLN A 99 2.84 1.44 3.18
N ALA A 100 1.77 0.70 2.88
CA ALA A 100 1.85 -0.73 2.63
C ALA A 100 2.69 -1.04 1.38
N GLU A 101 2.49 -0.28 0.30
CA GLU A 101 3.29 -0.41 -0.91
C GLU A 101 4.77 -0.08 -0.67
N GLU A 102 5.06 1.00 0.06
CA GLU A 102 6.44 1.35 0.45
C GLU A 102 7.07 0.25 1.29
N ARG A 103 6.36 -0.32 2.27
CA ARG A 103 6.86 -1.47 3.05
C ARG A 103 7.16 -2.68 2.18
N HIS A 104 6.26 -3.02 1.26
CA HIS A 104 6.49 -4.12 0.32
C HIS A 104 7.72 -3.87 -0.57
N ARG A 105 7.92 -2.64 -1.04
CA ARG A 105 9.11 -2.25 -1.81
C ARG A 105 10.37 -2.36 -0.96
N THR A 106 10.35 -1.86 0.27
CA THR A 106 11.53 -1.96 1.17
C THR A 106 11.87 -3.40 1.49
N ASP A 107 10.87 -4.25 1.79
CA ASP A 107 11.10 -5.66 2.09
C ASP A 107 11.69 -6.39 0.87
N SER A 108 11.22 -6.07 -0.33
CA SER A 108 11.80 -6.61 -1.57
C SER A 108 13.26 -6.19 -1.77
N ILE A 109 13.58 -4.92 -1.50
CA ILE A 109 14.96 -4.41 -1.60
C ILE A 109 15.85 -5.10 -0.55
N ILE A 110 15.39 -5.21 0.69
CA ILE A 110 16.12 -5.89 1.77
C ILE A 110 16.38 -7.35 1.38
N MET A 111 15.39 -8.04 0.84
CA MET A 111 15.55 -9.43 0.38
C MET A 111 16.59 -9.55 -0.75
N LYS A 112 16.57 -8.65 -1.72
CA LYS A 112 17.58 -8.62 -2.80
C LYS A 112 18.98 -8.36 -2.26
N LEU A 113 19.13 -7.36 -1.38
CA LEU A 113 20.41 -7.05 -0.76
C LEU A 113 20.92 -8.20 0.12
N ALA A 114 20.03 -8.88 0.84
CA ALA A 114 20.39 -10.06 1.63
C ALA A 114 20.88 -11.21 0.73
N HIS A 115 20.26 -11.41 -0.43
CA HIS A 115 20.72 -12.39 -1.42
C HIS A 115 22.09 -12.00 -2.00
N ASP A 116 22.26 -10.73 -2.40
CA ASP A 116 23.54 -10.23 -2.93
C ASP A 116 24.67 -10.35 -1.89
N LEU A 117 24.39 -10.11 -0.60
CA LEU A 117 25.33 -10.32 0.49
C LEU A 117 25.69 -11.80 0.69
N GLU A 118 24.73 -12.71 0.54
CA GLU A 118 24.97 -14.15 0.62
C GLU A 118 25.79 -14.65 -0.59
N ASP A 119 25.50 -14.15 -1.79
CA ASP A 119 26.25 -14.47 -3.00
C ASP A 119 27.68 -13.96 -2.94
N THR A 120 27.88 -12.72 -2.50
CA THR A 120 29.22 -12.16 -2.29
C THR A 120 29.98 -12.97 -1.24
N ARG A 121 29.35 -13.34 -0.12
CA ARG A 121 29.95 -14.22 0.90
C ARG A 121 30.35 -15.58 0.31
N ARG A 122 29.48 -16.23 -0.47
CA ARG A 122 29.77 -17.52 -1.11
C ARG A 122 30.91 -17.41 -2.11
N SER A 123 30.93 -16.35 -2.91
CA SER A 123 31.99 -16.08 -3.88
C SER A 123 33.33 -15.86 -3.18
N ALA A 124 33.35 -15.12 -2.07
CA ALA A 124 34.56 -14.88 -1.28
C ALA A 124 35.12 -16.19 -0.71
N LEU A 125 34.27 -17.04 -0.12
CA LEU A 125 34.68 -18.36 0.37
C LEU A 125 35.21 -19.26 -0.76
N ALA A 126 34.57 -19.24 -1.93
CA ALA A 126 35.04 -20.00 -3.09
C ALA A 126 36.42 -19.51 -3.58
N ILE A 127 36.66 -18.19 -3.54
CA ILE A 127 37.97 -17.61 -3.84
C ILE A 127 38.99 -18.06 -2.79
N GLU A 128 38.68 -17.99 -1.50
CA GLU A 128 39.57 -18.47 -0.43
C GLU A 128 39.93 -19.95 -0.59
N MET A 129 38.95 -20.81 -0.88
CA MET A 129 39.19 -22.23 -1.15
C MET A 129 40.09 -22.43 -2.36
N LYS A 130 39.87 -21.67 -3.45
CA LYS A 130 40.71 -21.73 -4.64
C LYS A 130 42.12 -21.24 -4.35
N VAL A 131 42.29 -20.14 -3.63
CA VAL A 131 43.60 -19.62 -3.20
C VAL A 131 44.31 -20.66 -2.33
N ASN A 132 43.63 -21.25 -1.35
CA ASN A 132 44.18 -22.32 -0.51
C ASN A 132 44.60 -23.55 -1.32
N SER A 133 43.89 -23.90 -2.40
CA SER A 133 44.28 -25.00 -3.29
C SER A 133 45.50 -24.68 -4.16
N LEU A 134 45.72 -23.40 -4.46
CA LEU A 134 46.86 -22.92 -5.26
C LEU A 134 48.09 -22.65 -4.40
N LEU A 135 47.93 -22.44 -3.09
CA LEU A 135 49.05 -22.35 -2.17
C LEU A 135 49.80 -23.69 -2.18
N PRO A 136 51.12 -23.69 -2.41
CA PRO A 136 51.92 -24.90 -2.32
C PRO A 136 51.70 -25.50 -0.93
N LYS A 137 51.36 -26.79 -0.89
CA LYS A 137 51.19 -27.54 0.35
C LYS A 137 52.39 -27.22 1.25
N PRO A 138 52.17 -26.78 2.51
CA PRO A 138 53.28 -26.42 3.39
C PRO A 138 54.25 -27.59 3.41
N ALA A 139 55.52 -27.32 3.10
CA ALA A 139 56.56 -28.34 3.05
C ALA A 139 56.48 -29.16 4.33
N GLU A 140 56.38 -30.49 4.19
CA GLU A 140 56.34 -31.40 5.33
C GLU A 140 57.50 -31.04 6.27
N PRO A 141 57.26 -30.92 7.59
CA PRO A 141 58.33 -30.58 8.51
C PRO A 141 59.47 -31.58 8.29
N ILE A 142 60.70 -31.08 8.18
CA ILE A 142 61.88 -31.86 7.77
C ILE A 142 62.01 -33.17 8.59
N SER A 143 61.50 -33.18 9.83
CA SER A 143 61.40 -34.35 10.71
C SER A 143 60.58 -35.53 10.14
N GLU A 144 59.51 -35.28 9.40
CA GLU A 144 58.71 -36.33 8.76
C GLU A 144 59.38 -36.87 7.49
N VAL A 145 60.11 -36.02 6.76
CA VAL A 145 60.84 -36.44 5.56
C VAL A 145 62.03 -37.34 5.92
N LEU A 146 62.74 -37.02 7.03
CA LEU A 146 63.88 -37.80 7.52
C LEU A 146 63.48 -39.12 8.20
N SER A 147 62.23 -39.26 8.64
CA SER A 147 61.73 -40.50 9.25
C SER A 147 61.15 -41.49 8.23
N ARG A 148 60.99 -41.07 6.96
CA ARG A 148 60.62 -42.00 5.88
C ARG A 148 61.81 -42.91 5.54
N PRO A 149 61.64 -44.24 5.53
CA PRO A 149 62.69 -45.14 5.09
C PRO A 149 63.02 -44.84 3.63
N ALA A 150 64.30 -44.65 3.32
CA ALA A 150 64.76 -44.31 1.99
C ALA A 150 64.22 -45.31 0.95
N PRO A 151 63.65 -44.86 -0.19
CA PRO A 151 63.16 -45.76 -1.21
C PRO A 151 64.32 -46.63 -1.69
N THR A 152 64.09 -47.94 -1.76
CA THR A 152 65.06 -48.93 -2.24
C THR A 152 65.30 -48.69 -3.73
N VAL A 153 66.27 -47.82 -4.03
CA VAL A 153 66.75 -47.57 -5.39
C VAL A 153 67.30 -48.89 -5.91
N LYS A 154 66.62 -49.49 -6.90
CA LYS A 154 67.18 -50.64 -7.60
C LYS A 154 68.45 -50.18 -8.30
N PRO A 155 69.59 -50.88 -8.12
CA PRO A 155 70.80 -50.56 -8.84
C PRO A 155 70.51 -50.64 -10.34
N TRP A 156 70.94 -49.64 -11.09
CA TRP A 156 70.76 -49.60 -12.53
C TRP A 156 71.37 -50.86 -13.15
N SER A 157 70.54 -51.65 -13.83
CA SER A 157 70.99 -52.80 -14.61
C SER A 157 70.97 -52.40 -16.09
N PRO A 158 72.07 -52.58 -16.84
CA PRO A 158 72.06 -52.31 -18.26
C PRO A 158 70.98 -53.18 -18.95
N PRO A 159 70.33 -52.67 -20.01
CA PRO A 159 69.38 -53.46 -20.78
C PRO A 159 70.09 -54.72 -21.31
N LYS A 160 69.49 -55.90 -21.06
CA LYS A 160 70.03 -57.16 -21.59
C LYS A 160 70.02 -57.09 -23.12
N ALA A 161 71.19 -57.21 -23.73
CA ALA A 161 71.31 -57.31 -25.19
C ALA A 161 70.53 -58.53 -25.69
N ALA A 162 69.75 -58.37 -26.76
CA ALA A 162 68.94 -59.42 -27.35
C ALA A 162 69.83 -60.57 -27.84
N ASP A 163 69.41 -61.81 -27.61
CA ASP A 163 70.16 -62.96 -28.06
C ASP A 163 70.11 -63.04 -29.60
N PRO A 164 71.24 -63.24 -30.30
CA PRO A 164 71.30 -63.18 -31.77
C PRO A 164 70.53 -64.31 -32.48
N THR A 165 69.87 -65.20 -31.72
CA THR A 165 69.07 -66.32 -32.22
C THR A 165 67.60 -66.27 -31.76
N GLU A 166 67.18 -65.21 -31.07
CA GLU A 166 65.76 -64.94 -30.80
C GLU A 166 65.05 -64.63 -32.12
N GLY A 167 64.25 -65.59 -32.62
CA GLY A 167 63.48 -65.46 -33.87
C GLY A 167 63.89 -66.41 -35.00
N MET A 168 64.98 -67.17 -34.87
CA MET A 168 65.35 -68.19 -35.87
C MET A 168 64.72 -69.55 -35.54
N GLY A 169 64.17 -70.22 -36.57
CA GLY A 169 63.66 -71.58 -36.45
C GLY A 169 64.78 -72.59 -36.15
N PHE A 170 64.44 -73.71 -35.50
CA PHE A 170 65.41 -74.70 -34.99
C PHE A 170 66.48 -75.12 -36.02
N LEU A 171 66.05 -75.43 -37.25
CA LEU A 171 66.97 -75.85 -38.33
C LEU A 171 67.94 -74.74 -38.74
N GLN A 172 67.50 -73.50 -38.74
CA GLN A 172 68.32 -72.34 -39.09
C GLN A 172 69.36 -72.06 -37.99
N ARG A 173 69.00 -72.32 -36.73
CA ARG A 173 69.90 -72.19 -35.58
C ARG A 173 71.05 -73.20 -35.66
N VAL A 174 70.76 -74.46 -35.97
CA VAL A 174 71.76 -75.53 -36.16
C VAL A 174 72.64 -75.26 -37.38
N TRP A 175 72.09 -74.72 -38.46
CA TRP A 175 72.86 -74.39 -39.65
C TRP A 175 73.85 -73.24 -39.41
N VAL A 176 73.43 -72.20 -38.67
CA VAL A 176 74.32 -71.10 -38.27
C VAL A 176 75.43 -71.59 -37.36
N GLU A 177 75.15 -72.53 -36.46
CA GLU A 177 76.16 -73.14 -35.57
C GLU A 177 77.22 -73.94 -36.34
N PHE A 178 76.82 -74.65 -37.41
CA PHE A 178 77.72 -75.51 -38.17
C PHE A 178 78.52 -74.77 -39.25
N VAL A 179 77.92 -73.77 -39.92
CA VAL A 179 78.50 -73.13 -41.10
C VAL A 179 79.09 -71.75 -40.79
N GLN A 180 78.54 -71.02 -39.81
CA GLN A 180 78.95 -69.64 -39.49
C GLN A 180 78.98 -69.40 -37.98
N PRO A 181 79.86 -70.09 -37.22
CA PRO A 181 79.93 -69.95 -35.77
C PRO A 181 80.35 -68.53 -35.32
N GLU A 182 80.91 -67.72 -36.21
CA GLU A 182 81.25 -66.32 -35.93
C GLU A 182 80.02 -65.45 -35.69
N ARG A 183 78.86 -65.79 -36.27
CA ARG A 183 77.59 -65.07 -36.03
C ARG A 183 77.01 -65.32 -34.63
N LEU A 184 77.51 -66.34 -33.92
CA LEU A 184 77.15 -66.63 -32.53
C LEU A 184 78.10 -65.96 -31.54
N ARG A 185 79.26 -65.48 -32.00
CA ARG A 185 80.19 -64.72 -31.16
C ARG A 185 79.71 -63.27 -31.16
N ARG A 186 79.34 -62.80 -29.97
CA ARG A 186 78.95 -61.41 -29.74
C ARG A 186 80.06 -60.49 -30.29
N THR A 187 79.77 -59.72 -31.33
CA THR A 187 80.56 -58.52 -31.62
C THR A 187 80.26 -57.54 -30.50
N LEU A 188 81.14 -57.52 -29.50
CA LEU A 188 81.29 -56.42 -28.57
C LEU A 188 81.87 -55.24 -29.36
N ASP A 189 81.04 -54.63 -30.20
CA ASP A 189 81.29 -53.29 -30.71
C ASP A 189 80.16 -52.40 -30.19
N ASN A 190 80.57 -51.48 -29.33
CA ASN A 190 79.84 -50.51 -28.49
C ASN A 190 79.55 -50.96 -27.05
#